data_AF-A0A518XFE4-F1
#
_entry.id   AF-A0A518XFE4-F1
#
_cell.length_a   1.000
_cell.length_b   1.000
_cell.length_c   1.000
_cell.angle_alpha   90.00
_cell.angle_beta   90.00
_cell.angle_gamma   90.00
#
_symmetry.space_group_name_H-M   'P 1'
#
loop_
_entity.id
_entity.type
_entity.pdbx_description
1 polymer ?
#
loop_
_entity_poly.entity_id
_entity_poly.type
_entity_poly.pdbx_seq_one_letter_code
_entity_poly.pdbx_strand_id
1 'polypeptide(L)'
;MRWIIVLTFGCLSGCSVGHYEYSQEAARRVDMTVTGIPTVLGVGALGTTIPLTRDYSLTAAHVAKYSLYRVKAWHPECDIAVVYHKNPEVGLPPPFRNSHIGDNVNLYGYSFISALPVASSGKNLINTTLANSWNKASCVVVAANAGVVKGMSGGAVYNASDDTLAGVIVGYSSRIDDNQSGKTLYKDVALYVPYARFQAWLEGVMKS
;
A
#
# COMPACT_ATOMS: atom_id res chain seq x y z
N MET A 1 -39.27 -19.12 -30.27
CA MET A 1 -37.86 -18.82 -29.93
C MET A 1 -37.79 -18.23 -28.53
N ARG A 2 -37.44 -19.02 -27.52
CA ARG A 2 -37.19 -18.56 -26.14
C ARG A 2 -35.74 -18.07 -26.08
N TRP A 3 -35.55 -16.77 -25.94
CA TRP A 3 -34.24 -16.17 -25.70
C TRP A 3 -33.89 -16.41 -24.22
N ILE A 4 -32.91 -17.29 -23.99
CA ILE A 4 -32.30 -17.45 -22.66
C ILE A 4 -31.34 -16.28 -22.49
N ILE A 5 -31.71 -15.35 -21.61
CA ILE A 5 -30.79 -14.34 -21.10
C ILE A 5 -29.81 -15.07 -20.19
N VAL A 6 -28.61 -15.35 -20.70
CA VAL A 6 -27.48 -15.80 -19.87
C VAL A 6 -26.96 -14.57 -19.14
N LEU A 7 -27.39 -14.41 -17.89
CA LEU A 7 -26.89 -13.41 -16.97
C LEU A 7 -25.50 -13.89 -16.52
N THR A 8 -24.47 -13.49 -17.26
CA THR A 8 -23.07 -13.75 -16.92
C THR A 8 -22.77 -12.98 -15.63
N PHE A 9 -22.94 -13.64 -14.49
CA PHE A 9 -22.41 -13.20 -13.20
C PHE A 9 -20.88 -13.15 -13.34
N GLY A 10 -20.35 -11.97 -13.69
CA GLY A 10 -18.93 -11.73 -13.75
C GLY A 10 -18.32 -12.09 -12.41
N CYS A 11 -17.41 -13.06 -12.41
CA CYS A 11 -16.70 -13.49 -11.23
C CYS A 11 -16.12 -12.29 -10.48
N LEU A 12 -16.53 -12.11 -9.22
CA LEU A 12 -15.87 -11.26 -8.23
C LEU A 12 -14.47 -11.85 -7.95
N SER A 13 -13.53 -11.69 -8.88
CA SER A 13 -12.12 -11.97 -8.62
C SER A 13 -11.66 -11.04 -7.51
N GLY A 14 -11.14 -11.63 -6.42
CA GLY A 14 -10.95 -10.99 -5.12
C GLY A 14 -10.25 -9.63 -5.18
N CYS A 15 -10.86 -8.64 -4.53
CA CYS A 15 -10.28 -7.31 -4.30
C CYS A 15 -9.38 -7.27 -3.04
N SER A 16 -9.10 -8.43 -2.46
CA SER A 16 -8.44 -8.61 -1.18
C SER A 16 -7.74 -9.96 -1.09
N VAL A 17 -6.71 -10.02 -0.25
CA VAL A 17 -6.02 -11.24 0.17
C VAL A 17 -5.85 -11.24 1.68
N GLY A 18 -5.71 -12.43 2.27
CA GLY A 18 -5.46 -12.60 3.71
C GLY A 18 -6.57 -12.08 4.63
N HIS A 19 -6.29 -12.06 5.94
CA HIS A 19 -7.22 -11.58 6.96
C HIS A 19 -6.92 -10.12 7.33
N TYR A 20 -7.96 -9.29 7.43
CA TYR A 20 -7.89 -7.90 7.85
C TYR A 20 -9.13 -7.55 8.66
N GLU A 21 -9.02 -6.52 9.49
CA GLU A 21 -10.09 -6.06 10.38
C GLU A 21 -10.21 -4.54 10.37
N TYR A 22 -11.37 -4.02 10.78
CA TYR A 22 -11.52 -2.59 10.99
C TYR A 22 -10.71 -2.12 12.19
N SER A 23 -10.03 -0.99 12.05
CA SER A 23 -9.08 -0.53 13.06
C SER A 23 -9.14 0.97 13.26
N GLN A 24 -9.40 1.38 14.51
CA GLN A 24 -9.22 2.78 14.88
C GLN A 24 -7.75 3.19 14.92
N GLU A 25 -6.84 2.24 15.11
CA GLU A 25 -5.40 2.55 15.07
C GLU A 25 -4.98 2.92 13.66
N ALA A 26 -5.50 2.24 12.63
CA ALA A 26 -5.25 2.62 11.24
C ALA A 26 -5.62 4.09 10.96
N ALA A 27 -6.75 4.59 11.48
CA ALA A 27 -7.17 5.99 11.32
C ALA A 27 -6.25 7.02 11.99
N ARG A 28 -5.33 6.60 12.89
CA ARG A 28 -4.33 7.47 13.52
C ARG A 28 -2.99 7.45 12.79
N ARG A 29 -2.75 6.42 11.98
CA ARG A 29 -1.46 6.17 11.31
C ARG A 29 -1.45 6.63 9.87
N VAL A 30 -2.61 6.62 9.22
CA VAL A 30 -2.75 6.86 7.80
C VAL A 30 -4.03 7.63 7.52
N ASP A 31 -4.02 8.34 6.40
CA ASP A 31 -5.19 9.07 5.90
C ASP A 31 -5.74 8.41 4.65
N MET A 32 -7.05 8.57 4.47
CA MET A 32 -7.71 8.22 3.23
C MET A 32 -7.44 9.30 2.18
N THR A 33 -7.17 8.89 0.94
CA THR A 33 -7.18 9.79 -0.21
C THR A 33 -8.18 9.31 -1.25
N VAL A 34 -8.90 10.27 -1.84
CA VAL A 34 -9.80 10.01 -2.96
C VAL A 34 -9.01 10.17 -4.25
N THR A 35 -9.07 9.15 -5.09
CA THR A 35 -8.49 9.10 -6.42
C THR A 35 -9.59 9.09 -7.49
N GLY A 36 -9.41 9.91 -8.52
CA GLY A 36 -10.41 10.23 -9.53
C GLY A 36 -11.27 11.43 -9.16
N ILE A 37 -12.09 11.87 -10.13
CA ILE A 37 -13.14 12.86 -9.89
C ILE A 37 -14.24 12.14 -9.08
N PRO A 38 -14.62 12.64 -7.88
CA PRO A 38 -15.75 12.09 -7.14
C PRO A 38 -17.01 12.16 -8.02
N THR A 39 -17.46 11.04 -8.54
CA THR A 39 -18.71 10.99 -9.30
C THR A 39 -19.88 10.96 -8.33
N VAL A 40 -21.04 11.48 -8.75
CA VAL A 40 -22.29 11.51 -7.96
C VAL A 40 -22.73 10.11 -7.48
N LEU A 41 -22.19 9.05 -8.10
CA LEU A 41 -22.42 7.65 -7.74
C LEU A 41 -21.42 7.09 -6.71
N GLY A 42 -20.54 7.92 -6.13
CA GLY A 42 -19.53 7.46 -5.16
C GLY A 42 -18.40 6.62 -5.79
N VAL A 43 -18.29 6.60 -7.12
CA VAL A 43 -17.21 5.90 -7.84
C VAL A 43 -16.01 6.84 -7.93
N GLY A 44 -15.28 6.96 -6.83
CA GLY A 44 -13.88 7.43 -6.81
C GLY A 44 -13.04 6.28 -6.27
N ALA A 45 -11.90 5.97 -6.88
CA ALA A 45 -10.98 4.97 -6.33
C ALA A 45 -10.42 5.51 -5.00
N LEU A 46 -10.34 4.70 -3.95
CA LEU A 46 -9.73 5.12 -2.69
C LEU A 46 -8.28 4.62 -2.65
N GLY A 47 -7.41 5.44 -2.09
CA GLY A 47 -6.06 5.08 -1.72
C GLY A 47 -5.78 5.52 -0.29
N THR A 48 -4.56 5.26 0.16
CA THR A 48 -4.10 5.62 1.50
C THR A 48 -2.85 6.50 1.39
N THR A 49 -2.65 7.40 2.35
CA THR A 49 -1.42 8.18 2.50
C THR A 49 -0.89 8.11 3.93
N ILE A 50 0.41 8.28 4.11
CA ILE A 50 1.10 8.28 5.40
C ILE A 50 1.59 9.70 5.69
N PRO A 51 1.15 10.35 6.78
CA PRO A 51 1.66 11.65 7.18
C PRO A 51 3.18 11.68 7.38
N LEU A 52 3.87 12.61 6.73
CA LEU A 52 5.32 12.84 6.92
C LEU A 52 5.61 14.16 7.65
N THR A 53 4.91 15.21 7.27
CA THR A 53 4.96 16.52 7.93
C THR A 53 3.57 17.13 7.91
N ARG A 54 3.41 18.34 8.45
CA ARG A 54 2.15 19.09 8.35
C ARG A 54 1.66 19.33 6.91
N ASP A 55 2.54 19.26 5.92
CA ASP A 55 2.25 19.64 4.53
C ASP A 55 2.45 18.52 3.51
N TYR A 56 3.06 17.41 3.93
CA TYR A 56 3.48 16.33 3.05
C TYR A 56 3.08 14.97 3.58
N SER A 57 2.61 14.12 2.66
CA SER A 57 2.35 12.70 2.93
C SER A 57 3.04 11.81 1.90
N LEU A 58 3.41 10.61 2.33
CA LEU A 58 3.91 9.53 1.50
C LEU A 58 2.75 8.68 0.98
N THR A 59 2.84 8.16 -0.23
CA THR A 59 1.85 7.23 -0.78
C THR A 59 2.46 6.42 -1.92
N ALA A 60 1.69 5.48 -2.49
CA ALA A 60 2.08 4.77 -3.69
C ALA A 60 1.98 5.70 -4.90
N ALA A 61 2.89 5.57 -5.87
CA ALA A 61 2.88 6.43 -7.05
C ALA A 61 1.60 6.23 -7.88
N HIS A 62 1.14 4.99 -8.05
CA HIS A 62 -0.11 4.75 -8.76
C HIS A 62 -1.33 5.40 -8.07
N VAL A 63 -1.31 5.55 -6.74
CA VAL A 63 -2.35 6.28 -5.99
C VAL A 63 -2.23 7.78 -6.25
N ALA A 64 -1.02 8.35 -6.12
CA ALA A 64 -0.77 9.76 -6.35
C ALA A 64 -1.12 10.21 -7.78
N LYS A 65 -1.01 9.33 -8.78
CA LYS A 65 -1.34 9.68 -10.17
C LYS A 65 -2.81 10.03 -10.35
N TYR A 66 -3.66 9.31 -9.64
CA TYR A 66 -5.10 9.46 -9.73
C TYR A 66 -5.66 10.29 -8.58
N SER A 67 -4.89 10.62 -7.54
CA SER A 67 -5.35 11.48 -6.46
C SER A 67 -5.56 12.93 -6.92
N LEU A 68 -6.36 13.67 -6.15
CA LEU A 68 -6.52 15.11 -6.33
C LEU A 68 -5.34 15.91 -5.74
N TYR A 69 -4.41 15.24 -5.05
CA TYR A 69 -3.29 15.90 -4.41
C TYR A 69 -2.22 16.25 -5.43
N ARG A 70 -1.65 17.45 -5.29
CA ARG A 70 -0.47 17.82 -6.07
C ARG A 70 0.69 16.92 -5.65
N VAL A 71 1.42 16.40 -6.61
CA VAL A 71 2.62 15.59 -6.34
C VAL A 71 3.83 16.50 -6.17
N LYS A 72 4.55 16.33 -5.05
CA LYS A 72 5.84 17.00 -4.81
C LYS A 72 6.96 16.28 -5.55
N ALA A 73 7.02 14.96 -5.41
CA ALA A 73 8.07 14.16 -6.02
C ALA A 73 7.61 12.73 -6.30
N TRP A 74 8.11 12.17 -7.39
CA TRP A 74 7.98 10.76 -7.75
C TRP A 74 9.29 10.05 -7.45
N HIS A 75 9.23 8.86 -6.87
CA HIS A 75 10.41 8.03 -6.76
C HIS A 75 10.79 7.51 -8.16
N PRO A 76 12.08 7.55 -8.57
CA PRO A 76 12.48 7.22 -9.95
C PRO A 76 12.37 5.74 -10.33
N GLU A 77 12.31 4.85 -9.34
CA GLU A 77 12.27 3.39 -9.55
C GLU A 77 11.10 2.66 -8.88
N CYS A 78 10.89 2.91 -7.59
CA CYS A 78 9.80 2.35 -6.81
C CYS A 78 8.46 3.06 -7.01
N ASP A 79 7.37 2.33 -6.79
CA ASP A 79 5.99 2.83 -6.83
C ASP A 79 5.66 3.70 -5.59
N ILE A 80 6.38 4.81 -5.44
CA ILE A 80 6.30 5.71 -4.27
C ILE A 80 6.25 7.16 -4.73
N ALA A 81 5.48 7.98 -4.03
CA ALA A 81 5.39 9.42 -4.26
C ALA A 81 5.21 10.19 -2.95
N VAL A 82 5.70 11.44 -2.93
CA VAL A 82 5.37 12.43 -1.91
C VAL A 82 4.35 13.40 -2.49
N VAL A 83 3.26 13.61 -1.77
CA VAL A 83 2.15 14.48 -2.17
C VAL A 83 1.94 15.60 -1.16
N TYR A 84 1.37 16.71 -1.63
CA TYR A 84 0.93 17.80 -0.76
C TYR A 84 -0.39 17.40 -0.09
N HIS A 85 -0.36 17.24 1.23
CA HIS A 85 -1.53 16.92 2.05
C HIS A 85 -1.37 17.56 3.43
N LYS A 86 -2.44 18.18 3.94
CA LYS A 86 -2.40 18.85 5.25
C LYS A 86 -2.71 17.83 6.33
N ASN A 87 -1.73 17.61 7.19
CA ASN A 87 -1.77 16.59 8.24
C ASN A 87 -1.88 17.30 9.61
N PRO A 88 -3.00 17.15 10.35
CA PRO A 88 -3.21 17.79 11.64
C PRO A 88 -2.43 17.13 12.80
N GLU A 89 -1.82 15.97 12.57
CA GLU A 89 -1.16 15.14 13.58
C GLU A 89 0.08 15.84 14.18
N VAL A 90 0.33 15.54 15.45
CA VAL A 90 1.54 15.94 16.18
C VAL A 90 2.55 14.79 16.20
N GLY A 91 3.84 15.10 16.24
CA GLY A 91 4.90 14.07 16.29
C GLY A 91 5.27 13.45 14.94
N LEU A 92 5.05 14.18 13.85
CA LEU A 92 5.45 13.78 12.49
C LEU A 92 6.92 14.12 12.19
N PRO A 93 7.61 13.31 11.36
CA PRO A 93 7.18 12.02 10.84
C PRO A 93 7.26 10.90 11.91
N PRO A 94 6.54 9.77 11.71
CA PRO A 94 6.80 8.58 12.51
C PRO A 94 8.27 8.13 12.36
N PRO A 95 8.86 7.49 13.39
CA PRO A 95 10.22 6.98 13.30
C PRO A 95 10.31 5.87 12.25
N PHE A 96 11.32 5.91 11.40
CA PHE A 96 11.53 4.91 10.35
C PHE A 96 12.59 3.89 10.76
N ARG A 97 12.36 2.61 10.41
CA ARG A 97 13.37 1.56 10.50
C ARG A 97 13.08 0.44 9.52
N ASN A 98 14.13 -0.08 8.88
CA ASN A 98 14.03 -1.27 8.04
C ASN A 98 13.61 -2.49 8.85
N SER A 99 12.68 -3.27 8.30
CA SER A 99 12.30 -4.58 8.80
C SER A 99 13.15 -5.68 8.16
N HIS A 100 13.28 -6.81 8.84
CA HIS A 100 13.94 -8.02 8.32
C HIS A 100 12.92 -9.08 7.92
N ILE A 101 13.37 -10.05 7.12
CA ILE A 101 12.59 -11.25 6.84
C ILE A 101 12.40 -12.04 8.14
N GLY A 102 11.17 -12.46 8.42
CA GLY A 102 10.77 -13.11 9.66
C GLY A 102 10.18 -12.17 10.72
N ASP A 103 10.42 -10.85 10.61
CA ASP A 103 9.88 -9.86 11.54
C ASP A 103 8.36 -9.79 11.45
N ASN A 104 7.71 -9.61 12.60
CA ASN A 104 6.28 -9.31 12.69
C ASN A 104 6.02 -7.87 12.23
N VAL A 105 4.99 -7.68 11.41
CA VAL A 105 4.60 -6.38 10.85
C VAL A 105 3.10 -6.14 10.99
N ASN A 106 2.73 -4.87 11.15
CA ASN A 106 1.35 -4.40 11.13
C ASN A 106 1.14 -3.51 9.90
N LEU A 107 0.11 -3.78 9.13
CA LEU A 107 -0.26 -3.05 7.92
C LEU A 107 -1.49 -2.21 8.23
N TYR A 108 -1.47 -0.94 7.83
CA TYR A 108 -2.55 0.01 8.05
C TYR A 108 -2.94 0.69 6.74
N GLY A 109 -4.24 0.74 6.46
CA GLY A 109 -4.76 1.37 5.26
C GLY A 109 -6.26 1.60 5.31
N TYR A 110 -6.83 2.07 4.21
CA TYR A 110 -8.27 2.18 4.05
C TYR A 110 -8.82 1.16 3.08
N SER A 111 -10.02 0.65 3.34
CA SER A 111 -10.74 -0.20 2.41
C SER A 111 -11.40 0.63 1.32
N PHE A 112 -11.20 0.23 0.06
CA PHE A 112 -11.87 0.83 -1.08
C PHE A 112 -13.39 0.70 -1.02
N ILE A 113 -13.89 -0.44 -0.52
CA ILE A 113 -15.31 -0.76 -0.57
C ILE A 113 -16.08 -0.02 0.52
N SER A 114 -15.51 0.03 1.73
CA SER A 114 -16.21 0.61 2.90
C SER A 114 -15.73 2.01 3.26
N ALA A 115 -14.64 2.51 2.66
CA ALA A 115 -13.97 3.75 3.08
C ALA A 115 -13.58 3.75 4.57
N LEU A 116 -13.50 2.57 5.18
CA LEU A 116 -13.18 2.41 6.60
C LEU A 116 -11.70 2.07 6.77
N PRO A 117 -11.09 2.53 7.87
CA PRO A 117 -9.72 2.21 8.23
C PRO A 117 -9.63 0.73 8.60
N VAL A 118 -8.63 0.05 8.04
CA VAL A 118 -8.39 -1.38 8.22
C VAL A 118 -6.95 -1.65 8.61
N ALA A 119 -6.76 -2.69 9.41
CA ALA A 119 -5.45 -3.19 9.78
C ALA A 119 -5.34 -4.69 9.50
N SER A 120 -4.09 -5.13 9.36
CA SER A 120 -3.75 -6.54 9.36
C SER A 120 -2.37 -6.73 9.97
N SER A 121 -2.10 -7.92 10.49
CA SER A 121 -0.80 -8.29 11.03
C SER A 121 -0.29 -9.56 10.37
N GLY A 122 1.02 -9.65 10.22
CA GLY A 122 1.68 -10.82 9.64
C GLY A 122 3.17 -10.79 9.88
N LYS A 123 3.90 -11.52 9.04
CA LYS A 123 5.35 -11.64 9.03
C LYS A 123 5.90 -11.37 7.64
N ASN A 124 7.06 -10.76 7.59
CA ASN A 124 7.84 -10.66 6.36
C ASN A 124 8.32 -12.05 5.92
N LEU A 125 8.00 -12.43 4.69
CA LEU A 125 8.28 -13.77 4.16
C LEU A 125 9.53 -13.78 3.30
N ILE A 126 9.59 -12.90 2.30
CA ILE A 126 10.66 -12.89 1.32
C ILE A 126 10.78 -11.54 0.60
N ASN A 127 11.99 -11.23 0.13
CA ASN A 127 12.26 -10.17 -0.82
C ASN A 127 11.96 -10.67 -2.24
N THR A 128 11.12 -9.95 -2.99
CA THR A 128 10.74 -10.32 -4.35
C THR A 128 10.75 -9.12 -5.29
N THR A 129 10.70 -9.39 -6.58
CA THR A 129 10.62 -8.36 -7.62
C THR A 129 9.17 -8.16 -8.03
N LEU A 130 8.75 -6.90 -8.14
CA LEU A 130 7.47 -6.51 -8.74
C LEU A 130 7.78 -5.60 -9.94
N ALA A 131 7.72 -6.11 -11.15
CA ALA A 131 7.95 -5.31 -12.35
C ALA A 131 6.61 -4.89 -12.97
N ASN A 132 6.31 -3.59 -12.97
CA ASN A 132 5.14 -3.02 -13.63
C ASN A 132 5.41 -1.55 -14.06
N SER A 133 4.39 -0.82 -14.51
CA SER A 133 4.54 0.58 -14.96
C SER A 133 4.97 1.57 -13.87
N TRP A 134 4.81 1.21 -12.60
CA TRP A 134 5.09 2.05 -11.43
C TRP A 134 6.32 1.57 -10.64
N ASN A 135 6.64 0.29 -10.70
CA ASN A 135 7.75 -0.33 -9.99
C ASN A 135 8.71 -1.01 -10.97
N LYS A 136 9.93 -0.51 -11.06
CA LYS A 136 10.99 -1.12 -11.86
C LYS A 136 11.47 -2.41 -11.21
N ALA A 137 12.01 -3.34 -12.00
CA ALA A 137 12.56 -4.59 -11.51
C ALA A 137 13.71 -4.40 -10.47
N SER A 138 14.42 -3.27 -10.52
CA SER A 138 15.45 -2.88 -9.55
C SER A 138 14.89 -2.54 -8.17
N CYS A 139 13.63 -2.13 -8.07
CA CYS A 139 12.98 -1.86 -6.80
C CYS A 139 12.38 -3.15 -6.22
N VAL A 140 13.15 -3.80 -5.36
CA VAL A 140 12.71 -4.98 -4.61
C VAL A 140 11.61 -4.60 -3.61
N VAL A 141 10.57 -5.42 -3.55
CA VAL A 141 9.48 -5.33 -2.56
C VAL A 141 9.58 -6.49 -1.57
N VAL A 142 8.96 -6.32 -0.41
CA VAL A 142 8.82 -7.40 0.57
C VAL A 142 7.42 -7.99 0.45
N ALA A 143 7.35 -9.33 0.40
CA ALA A 143 6.12 -10.07 0.55
C ALA A 143 5.88 -10.41 2.02
N ALA A 144 4.68 -10.16 2.53
CA ALA A 144 4.27 -10.50 3.90
C ALA A 144 2.96 -11.30 3.91
N ASN A 145 2.80 -12.25 4.85
CA ASN A 145 1.53 -12.99 5.02
C ASN A 145 0.51 -12.19 5.85
N ALA A 146 0.38 -10.90 5.55
CA ALA A 146 -0.65 -10.03 6.09
C ALA A 146 -1.75 -9.81 5.04
N GLY A 147 -2.97 -9.57 5.50
CA GLY A 147 -4.09 -9.24 4.64
C GLY A 147 -4.02 -7.82 4.10
N VAL A 148 -4.39 -7.67 2.83
CA VAL A 148 -4.46 -6.38 2.13
C VAL A 148 -5.71 -6.35 1.28
N VAL A 149 -6.38 -5.20 1.25
CA VAL A 149 -7.51 -4.93 0.36
C VAL A 149 -7.19 -3.79 -0.59
N LYS A 150 -7.90 -3.73 -1.72
CA LYS A 150 -7.97 -2.51 -2.54
C LYS A 150 -8.26 -1.32 -1.64
N GLY A 151 -7.53 -0.24 -1.85
CA GLY A 151 -7.58 0.97 -1.02
C GLY A 151 -6.39 1.12 -0.06
N MET A 152 -5.81 0.01 0.40
CA MET A 152 -4.66 0.07 1.31
C MET A 152 -3.36 0.48 0.61
N SER A 153 -3.33 0.53 -0.72
CA SER A 153 -2.19 1.06 -1.47
C SER A 153 -1.82 2.47 -1.02
N GLY A 154 -0.54 2.69 -0.80
CA GLY A 154 0.02 3.90 -0.19
C GLY A 154 -0.06 3.93 1.34
N GLY A 155 -0.65 2.91 1.97
CA GLY A 155 -0.72 2.75 3.41
C GLY A 155 0.57 2.27 4.04
N ALA A 156 0.60 2.26 5.37
CA ALA A 156 1.79 2.07 6.16
C ALA A 156 2.04 0.61 6.54
N VAL A 157 3.31 0.22 6.59
CA VAL A 157 3.76 -1.03 7.20
C VAL A 157 4.64 -0.69 8.40
N TYR A 158 4.24 -1.07 9.60
CA TYR A 158 4.98 -0.84 10.84
C TYR A 158 5.63 -2.12 11.34
N ASN A 159 6.85 -2.00 11.87
CA ASN A 159 7.47 -3.05 12.66
C ASN A 159 6.67 -3.25 13.95
N ALA A 160 6.14 -4.44 14.18
CA ALA A 160 5.33 -4.71 15.37
C ALA A 160 6.13 -4.68 16.67
N SER A 161 7.47 -4.79 16.61
CA SER A 161 8.35 -4.85 17.77
C SER A 161 8.61 -3.50 18.43
N ASP A 162 8.64 -2.42 17.65
CA ASP A 162 9.11 -1.10 18.10
C ASP A 162 8.34 0.07 17.47
N ASP A 163 7.25 -0.21 16.78
CA ASP A 163 6.33 0.78 16.24
C ASP A 163 6.96 1.78 15.26
N THR A 164 7.97 1.31 14.52
CA THR A 164 8.66 2.10 13.49
C THR A 164 8.11 1.80 12.10
N LEU A 165 8.03 2.82 11.25
CA LEU A 165 7.56 2.70 9.87
C LEU A 165 8.61 1.96 9.01
N ALA A 166 8.24 0.77 8.55
CA ALA A 166 9.06 -0.15 7.78
C ALA A 166 8.92 0.00 6.27
N GLY A 167 7.79 0.55 5.79
CA GLY A 167 7.57 0.69 4.36
C GLY A 167 6.17 1.14 3.98
N VAL A 168 5.90 1.08 2.68
CA VAL A 168 4.65 1.55 2.06
C VAL A 168 4.02 0.44 1.24
N ILE A 169 2.75 0.14 1.51
CA ILE A 169 1.97 -0.88 0.80
C ILE A 169 1.79 -0.44 -0.66
N VAL A 170 2.12 -1.32 -1.61
CA VAL A 170 1.96 -1.02 -3.05
C VAL A 170 1.02 -2.01 -3.74
N GLY A 171 0.70 -3.14 -3.11
CA GLY A 171 -0.29 -4.07 -3.64
C GLY A 171 -0.30 -5.40 -2.92
N TYR A 172 -0.71 -6.43 -3.64
CA TYR A 172 -0.76 -7.80 -3.17
C TYR A 172 -0.54 -8.76 -4.35
N SER A 173 -0.20 -10.01 -4.03
CA SER A 173 -0.16 -11.10 -5.00
C SER A 173 -0.87 -12.33 -4.48
N SER A 174 -1.64 -13.01 -5.34
CA SER A 174 -2.25 -14.29 -5.00
C SER A 174 -1.22 -15.40 -4.80
N ARG A 175 0.00 -15.25 -5.38
CA ARG A 175 1.10 -16.20 -5.21
C ARG A 175 2.47 -15.58 -5.44
N ILE A 176 3.46 -16.15 -4.77
CA ILE A 176 4.88 -15.96 -5.06
C ILE A 176 5.43 -17.33 -5.42
N ASP A 177 5.95 -17.45 -6.63
CA ASP A 177 6.54 -18.67 -7.15
C ASP A 177 8.07 -18.57 -7.12
N ASP A 178 8.74 -19.70 -6.93
CA ASP A 178 10.18 -19.81 -7.09
C ASP A 178 10.55 -19.74 -8.58
N ASN A 179 11.43 -18.80 -8.93
CA ASN A 179 11.83 -18.59 -10.33
C ASN A 179 12.60 -19.78 -10.93
N GLN A 180 13.23 -20.63 -10.10
CA GLN A 180 13.99 -21.78 -10.59
C GLN A 180 13.11 -23.01 -10.81
N SER A 181 12.32 -23.39 -9.81
CA SER A 181 11.48 -24.60 -9.85
C SER A 181 10.05 -24.37 -10.35
N GLY A 182 9.60 -23.11 -10.44
CA GLY A 182 8.20 -22.77 -10.74
C GLY A 182 7.21 -23.12 -9.62
N LYS A 183 7.70 -23.60 -8.47
CA LYS A 183 6.85 -24.00 -7.35
C LYS A 183 6.34 -22.78 -6.59
N THR A 184 5.06 -22.75 -6.28
CA THR A 184 4.49 -21.74 -5.38
C THR A 184 5.08 -21.86 -3.98
N LEU A 185 5.74 -20.79 -3.53
CA LEU A 185 6.31 -20.64 -2.19
C LEU A 185 5.27 -20.11 -1.20
N TYR A 186 4.56 -19.06 -1.61
CA TYR A 186 3.59 -18.36 -0.76
C TYR A 186 2.34 -18.01 -1.57
N LYS A 187 1.21 -17.86 -0.87
CA LYS A 187 -0.07 -17.44 -1.44
C LYS A 187 -0.61 -16.25 -0.65
N ASP A 188 -1.41 -15.45 -1.33
CA ASP A 188 -2.21 -14.38 -0.71
C ASP A 188 -1.36 -13.44 0.16
N VAL A 189 -0.32 -12.86 -0.44
CA VAL A 189 0.67 -12.02 0.24
C VAL A 189 0.44 -10.54 -0.03
N ALA A 190 0.66 -9.73 0.99
CA ALA A 190 0.84 -8.29 0.87
C ALA A 190 2.19 -7.97 0.22
N LEU A 191 2.26 -6.89 -0.57
CA LEU A 191 3.49 -6.38 -1.14
C LEU A 191 3.69 -4.93 -0.72
N TYR A 192 4.87 -4.62 -0.18
CA TYR A 192 5.24 -3.26 0.19
C TYR A 192 6.68 -2.94 -0.23
N VAL A 193 6.95 -1.68 -0.53
CA VAL A 193 8.31 -1.18 -0.74
C VAL A 193 8.91 -0.92 0.64
N PRO A 194 10.03 -1.58 1.02
CA PRO A 194 10.65 -1.38 2.32
C PRO A 194 11.41 -0.04 2.37
N TYR A 195 11.53 0.55 3.55
CA TYR A 195 12.16 1.86 3.78
C TYR A 195 13.57 1.97 3.17
N ALA A 196 14.35 0.90 3.21
CA ALA A 196 15.68 0.81 2.62
C ALA A 196 15.74 1.20 1.15
N ARG A 197 14.62 1.05 0.42
CA ARG A 197 14.54 1.35 -1.02
C ARG A 197 14.27 2.81 -1.32
N PHE A 198 13.74 3.58 -0.36
CA PHE A 198 13.38 4.98 -0.58
C PHE A 198 13.94 5.95 0.47
N GLN A 199 14.71 5.47 1.46
CA GLN A 199 15.30 6.31 2.51
C GLN A 199 16.08 7.51 1.95
N ALA A 200 17.13 7.25 1.16
CA ALA A 200 18.00 8.32 0.66
C ALA A 200 17.26 9.30 -0.24
N TRP A 201 16.33 8.79 -1.06
CA TRP A 201 15.46 9.63 -1.88
C TRP A 201 14.54 10.51 -1.04
N LEU A 202 13.90 9.94 -0.02
CA LEU A 202 12.98 10.65 0.86
C LEU A 202 13.70 11.75 1.63
N GLU A 203 14.87 11.46 2.20
CA GLU A 203 15.71 12.45 2.87
C GLU A 203 16.07 13.62 1.94
N GLY A 204 16.35 13.34 0.67
CA GLY A 204 16.59 14.37 -0.36
C GLY A 204 15.36 15.23 -0.64
N VAL A 205 14.22 14.60 -0.90
CA VAL A 205 12.93 15.28 -1.19
C VAL A 205 12.47 16.16 -0.02
N MET A 206 12.76 15.74 1.21
CA MET A 206 12.36 16.50 2.40
C MET A 206 13.23 17.73 2.68
N LYS A 207 14.45 17.79 2.14
CA LYS A 207 15.36 18.94 2.29
C LYS A 207 15.18 20.02 1.22
N SER A 208 14.58 19.67 0.07
CA SER A 208 14.26 20.57 -1.04
C SER A 208 12.88 21.21 -0.91
#